data_AF-A0A840WVT0-F1
#
_entry.id   AF-A0A840WVT0-F1
#
_cell.length_a   1.000
_cell.length_b   1.000
_cell.length_c   1.000
_cell.angle_alpha   90.00
_cell.angle_beta   90.00
_cell.angle_gamma   90.00
#
_symmetry.space_group_name_H-M   'P 1'
#
loop_
_entity.id
_entity.type
_entity.pdbx_description
1 polymer ?
#
loop_
_entity_poly.entity_id
_entity_poly.type
_entity_poly.pdbx_seq_one_letter_code
_entity_poly.pdbx_strand_id
1 'polypeptide(L)' 'MTQNNDPNLDPDPAGTTQHFRRFVDDNPEPEEAPRRPILPLVLAGVGVVLTIGIIIALVMAFS' A
#
# COMPACT_ATOMS: atom_id res chain seq x y z
N MET A 1 -0.02 -1.25 -32.87
CA MET A 1 0.50 -2.31 -33.74
C MET A 1 0.38 -3.61 -32.96
N THR A 2 -0.49 -4.51 -33.40
CA THR A 2 -0.73 -5.80 -32.74
C THR A 2 0.43 -6.73 -33.11
N GLN A 3 1.32 -7.00 -32.16
CA GLN A 3 2.48 -7.86 -32.39
C GLN A 3 2.06 -9.30 -32.10
N ASN A 4 1.93 -10.10 -33.17
CA ASN A 4 1.65 -11.51 -33.12
C ASN A 4 2.77 -12.25 -32.37
N ASN A 5 2.41 -12.92 -31.27
CA ASN A 5 3.27 -13.85 -30.55
C ASN A 5 3.35 -15.16 -31.34
N ASP A 6 4.05 -15.15 -32.47
CA ASP A 6 4.46 -16.38 -33.15
C ASP A 6 5.74 -16.89 -32.46
N PRO A 7 5.74 -18.09 -31.82
CA PRO A 7 6.89 -18.58 -31.05
C PRO A 7 8.10 -18.99 -31.91
N ASN A 8 8.06 -18.70 -33.22
CA ASN A 8 8.98 -19.26 -34.20
C ASN A 8 9.66 -18.22 -35.11
N LEU A 9 9.55 -16.91 -34.82
CA LEU A 9 10.06 -15.86 -35.73
C LEU A 9 11.42 -15.24 -35.36
N ASP A 10 11.94 -15.44 -34.15
CA ASP A 10 13.31 -14.99 -33.81
C ASP A 10 14.07 -16.09 -33.05
N PRO A 11 14.98 -16.83 -33.72
CA PRO A 11 15.95 -17.65 -33.03
C PRO A 11 17.03 -16.72 -32.45
N ASP A 12 16.70 -16.01 -31.37
CA ASP A 12 17.69 -15.31 -30.55
C ASP A 12 18.74 -16.35 -30.10
N PRO A 13 19.99 -16.32 -30.60
CA PRO A 13 21.00 -17.36 -30.36
C PRO A 13 21.47 -17.40 -28.90
N ALA A 14 21.07 -16.43 -28.08
CA ALA A 14 21.26 -16.44 -26.64
C ALA A 14 20.16 -17.26 -25.95
N GLY A 15 20.20 -18.58 -26.12
CA GLY A 15 19.33 -19.54 -25.43
C GLY A 15 19.41 -19.50 -23.89
N THR A 16 20.24 -18.64 -23.31
CA THR A 16 20.42 -18.45 -21.87
C THR A 16 19.63 -17.25 -21.31
N THR A 17 19.19 -16.30 -22.13
CA THR A 17 18.54 -15.06 -21.67
C THR A 17 17.00 -15.11 -21.64
N GLN A 18 16.38 -16.13 -22.24
CA GLN A 18 14.92 -16.28 -22.21
C GLN A 18 14.37 -16.58 -20.81
N HIS A 19 15.12 -17.32 -19.99
CA HIS A 19 14.72 -17.61 -18.61
C HIS A 19 14.74 -16.35 -17.74
N PHE A 20 15.77 -15.51 -17.86
CA PHE A 20 15.85 -14.25 -17.14
C PHE A 20 14.75 -13.26 -17.54
N ARG A 21 14.41 -13.19 -18.84
CA ARG A 21 13.26 -12.38 -19.30
C ARG A 21 11.97 -12.82 -18.61
N ARG A 22 11.68 -14.13 -18.57
CA ARG A 22 10.52 -14.66 -17.84
C ARG A 22 10.55 -14.32 -16.34
N PHE A 23 11.69 -14.47 -15.65
CA PHE A 23 11.78 -14.12 -14.23
C PHE A 23 11.61 -12.61 -13.94
N VAL A 24 12.02 -11.74 -14.86
CA VAL A 24 11.85 -10.29 -14.74
C VAL A 24 10.41 -9.88 -15.08
N ASP A 25 9.82 -10.50 -16.11
CA ASP A 25 8.43 -10.27 -16.52
C ASP A 25 7.44 -10.81 -15.46
N ASP A 26 7.78 -11.93 -14.82
CA ASP A 26 7.02 -12.56 -13.74
C ASP A 26 7.38 -11.96 -12.35
N ASN A 27 7.90 -10.73 -12.27
CA ASN A 27 8.16 -10.08 -10.99
C ASN A 27 6.87 -9.40 -10.49
N PRO A 28 6.05 -10.04 -9.62
CA PRO A 28 4.87 -9.38 -9.08
C PRO A 28 5.31 -8.13 -8.33
N GLU A 29 4.63 -7.01 -8.59
CA GLU A 29 4.74 -5.82 -7.75
C GLU A 29 4.56 -6.24 -6.30
N PRO A 30 5.44 -5.78 -5.38
CA PRO A 30 5.31 -6.13 -3.98
C PRO A 30 3.91 -5.75 -3.49
N GLU A 31 3.18 -6.73 -2.97
CA GLU A 31 1.84 -6.51 -2.40
C GLU A 31 1.94 -5.36 -1.39
N GLU A 32 1.06 -4.35 -1.55
CA GLU A 32 1.02 -3.23 -0.63
C GLU A 32 0.90 -3.77 0.80
N ALA A 33 1.82 -3.34 1.67
CA ALA A 33 1.80 -3.75 3.06
C ALA A 33 0.41 -3.46 3.67
N PRO A 34 -0.15 -4.40 4.45
CA PRO A 34 -1.50 -4.25 4.98
C PRO A 34 -1.61 -2.97 5.79
N ARG A 35 -2.54 -2.09 5.37
CA ARG A 35 -2.78 -0.81 6.03
C ARG A 35 -3.32 -1.07 7.43
N ARG A 36 -2.63 -0.55 8.45
CA ARG A 36 -3.08 -0.67 9.85
C ARG A 36 -4.38 0.11 10.03
N PRO A 37 -5.37 -0.42 10.78
CA PRO A 37 -6.62 0.29 11.02
C PRO A 37 -6.34 1.58 11.84
N ILE A 38 -6.65 2.74 11.25
CA ILE A 38 -6.42 4.07 11.87
C ILE A 38 -7.59 4.47 12.78
N LEU A 39 -8.77 3.85 12.60
CA LEU A 39 -9.99 4.17 13.34
C LEU A 39 -9.82 4.17 14.88
N PRO A 40 -9.14 3.19 15.52
CA PRO A 40 -8.94 3.21 16.97
C PRO A 40 -8.13 4.43 17.45
N LEU A 41 -7.13 4.84 16.66
CA LEU A 41 -6.28 5.99 16.99
C LEU A 41 -7.07 7.29 16.90
N VAL A 42 -7.93 7.42 15.89
CA VAL A 42 -8.82 8.58 15.71
C VAL A 42 -9.80 8.67 16.86
N LEU A 43 -10.44 7.56 17.23
CA LEU A 43 -11.37 7.52 18.37
C LEU A 43 -10.68 7.92 19.68
N ALA A 44 -9.46 7.45 19.92
CA ALA A 44 -8.69 7.85 21.10
C ALA A 44 -8.39 9.36 21.10
N GLY A 45 -7.97 9.91 19.96
CA GLY A 45 -7.71 11.35 19.83
C GLY A 45 -8.96 12.20 20.08
N VAL A 46 -10.10 11.83 19.50
CA VAL A 46 -11.39 12.50 19.74
C VAL A 46 -11.75 12.45 21.22
N GLY A 47 -11.62 11.29 21.87
CA GLY A 47 -11.89 11.12 23.30
C GLY A 47 -11.07 12.07 24.16
N VAL A 48 -9.75 12.15 23.93
CA VAL A 48 -8.85 13.05 24.66
C VAL A 48 -9.27 14.51 24.53
N VAL A 49 -9.56 14.98 23.31
CA VAL A 49 -10.00 16.36 23.07
C VAL A 49 -11.30 16.66 23.81
N LEU A 50 -12.25 15.73 23.77
CA LEU A 50 -13.56 15.87 24.42
C LEU A 50 -13.41 15.92 25.96
N THR A 51 -12.56 15.06 26.53
CA THR A 51 -12.23 15.09 27.97
C THR A 51 -11.60 16.41 28.40
N ILE A 52 -10.61 16.90 27.65
CA ILE A 52 -9.98 18.20 27.94
C ILE A 52 -11.01 19.33 27.90
N GLY A 53 -11.88 19.34 26.88
CA GLY A 53 -12.96 20.33 26.77
C GLY A 53 -13.89 20.33 27.97
N ILE A 54 -14.30 19.15 28.45
CA ILE A 54 -15.14 19.02 29.65
C ILE A 54 -14.41 19.57 30.89
N ILE A 55 -13.14 19.24 31.08
CA ILE A 55 -12.35 19.72 32.22
C ILE A 55 -12.30 21.25 32.21
N ILE A 56 -11.98 21.86 31.06
CA ILE A 56 -11.93 23.33 30.92
C ILE A 56 -13.31 23.94 31.23
N ALA A 57 -14.39 23.37 30.71
CA ALA A 57 -15.74 23.85 30.95
C ALA A 57 -16.11 23.79 32.45
N LEU A 58 -15.76 22.70 33.14
CA LEU A 58 -15.97 22.56 34.58
C LEU A 58 -15.16 23.59 35.36
N VAL A 59 -13.89 23.79 35.02
CA VAL A 59 -13.06 24.82 35.65
C VAL A 59 -13.70 26.20 35.48
N MET A 60 -14.15 26.56 34.28
CA MET A 60 -14.81 27.86 34.06
C MET A 60 -16.16 28.00 34.78
N ALA A 61 -16.91 26.90 34.93
CA ALA A 61 -18.22 26.94 35.58
C ALA A 61 -18.16 27.07 37.11
N PHE A 62 -17.06 26.64 37.72
CA PHE A 62 -16.92 26.56 39.19
C PHE A 62 -15.74 27.36 39.76
N SER A 63 -15.04 28.16 38.93
CA SER A 63 -13.96 29.05 39.37
C SER A 63 -14.45 30.45 39.76
#